data_AF-A0A7N2RAB5-F1
#
_entry.id   AF-A0A7N2RAB5-F1
#
_cell.length_a   1.000
_cell.length_b   1.000
_cell.length_c   1.000
_cell.angle_alpha   90.00
_cell.angle_beta   90.00
_cell.angle_gamma   90.00
#
_symmetry.space_group_name_H-M   'P 1'
#
loop_
_entity.id
_entity.type
_entity.pdbx_description
1 polymer ?
#
loop_
_entity_poly.entity_id
_entity_poly.type
_entity_poly.pdbx_seq_one_letter_code
_entity_poly.pdbx_strand_id
1 'polypeptide(L)'
;MISNQFETCSFIANVREVNEKHGILQLQQTFLNDLLILRDMNVKDVDNGILMIKNRLHHKKILLVLDDVNELGQLNKLVAEHNWFGPGSRVIIKTRDVHLLMTRKVDGIYEIEGLSYDEAFHLFNSKAFSILPKII
;
A
#
# COMPACT_ATOMS: atom_id res chain seq x y z
N MET A 1 18.23 -2.71 3.10
CA MET A 1 16.85 -2.53 2.58
C MET A 1 16.12 -1.58 3.53
N ILE A 2 15.35 -0.59 3.03
CA ILE A 2 14.66 0.42 3.88
C ILE A 2 13.69 -0.24 4.87
N SER A 3 13.09 -1.37 4.48
CA SER A 3 12.20 -2.20 5.31
C SER A 3 12.78 -2.58 6.68
N ASN A 4 14.11 -2.74 6.81
CA ASN A 4 14.75 -3.16 8.07
C ASN A 4 14.67 -2.08 9.16
N GLN A 5 14.20 -0.88 8.83
CA GLN A 5 13.96 0.22 9.78
C GLN A 5 12.56 0.20 10.40
N PHE A 6 11.70 -0.76 10.00
CA PHE A 6 10.31 -0.88 10.40
C PHE A 6 10.06 -2.23 11.07
N GLU A 7 9.14 -2.27 12.03
CA GLU A 7 8.75 -3.50 12.73
C GLU A 7 7.88 -4.40 11.86
N THR A 8 7.12 -3.81 10.93
CA THR A 8 6.28 -4.54 9.98
C THR A 8 6.19 -3.80 8.65
N CYS A 9 6.09 -4.56 7.56
CA CYS A 9 5.94 -4.05 6.22
C CYS A 9 4.82 -4.82 5.51
N SER A 10 3.99 -4.14 4.73
CA SER A 10 2.98 -4.80 3.89
C SER A 10 2.78 -4.03 2.59
N PHE A 11 2.44 -4.77 1.54
CA PHE A 11 2.10 -4.23 0.23
C PHE A 11 0.77 -4.80 -0.22
N ILE A 12 -0.25 -3.95 -0.30
CA ILE A 12 -1.58 -4.31 -0.75
C ILE A 12 -1.72 -3.85 -2.19
N ALA A 13 -1.56 -4.79 -3.13
CA ALA A 13 -1.68 -4.54 -4.55
C ALA A 13 -3.14 -4.45 -5.01
N ASN A 14 -3.40 -3.70 -6.08
CA ASN A 14 -4.66 -3.68 -6.83
C ASN A 14 -5.90 -3.48 -5.94
N VAL A 15 -5.87 -2.50 -5.02
CA VAL A 15 -6.93 -2.26 -4.02
C VAL A 15 -8.30 -2.12 -4.69
N ARG A 16 -8.41 -1.30 -5.74
CA ARG A 16 -9.65 -1.15 -6.51
C ARG A 16 -10.19 -2.50 -7.01
N GLU A 17 -9.37 -3.22 -7.77
CA GLU A 17 -9.81 -4.46 -8.44
C GLU A 17 -10.23 -5.53 -7.42
N VAL A 18 -9.45 -5.72 -6.36
CA VAL A 18 -9.76 -6.71 -5.32
C VAL A 18 -11.00 -6.29 -4.53
N ASN A 19 -11.16 -5.01 -4.22
CA ASN A 19 -12.36 -4.51 -3.54
C ASN A 19 -13.62 -4.70 -4.39
N GLU A 20 -13.56 -4.46 -5.69
CA GLU A 20 -14.69 -4.66 -6.61
C GLU A 20 -15.06 -6.15 -6.77
N LYS A 21 -14.06 -7.04 -6.84
CA LYS A 21 -14.28 -8.48 -7.08
C LYS A 21 -14.63 -9.27 -5.81
N HIS A 22 -13.98 -8.95 -4.71
CA HIS A 22 -13.99 -9.76 -3.48
C HIS A 22 -14.42 -8.97 -2.24
N GLY A 23 -14.61 -7.66 -2.38
CA GLY A 23 -14.96 -6.78 -1.28
C GLY A 23 -13.77 -6.40 -0.39
N ILE A 24 -13.99 -5.34 0.39
CA ILE A 24 -12.97 -4.79 1.31
C ILE A 24 -12.54 -5.78 2.40
N LEU A 25 -13.39 -6.73 2.76
CA LEU A 25 -13.10 -7.74 3.78
C LEU A 25 -11.91 -8.62 3.36
N GLN A 26 -11.82 -8.95 2.06
CA GLN A 26 -10.70 -9.70 1.52
C GLN A 26 -9.38 -8.93 1.65
N LEU A 27 -9.41 -7.61 1.42
CA LEU A 27 -8.23 -6.75 1.59
C LEU A 27 -7.81 -6.66 3.05
N GLN A 28 -8.76 -6.56 3.99
CA GLN A 28 -8.45 -6.58 5.42
C GLN A 28 -7.84 -7.90 5.86
N GLN A 29 -8.34 -9.03 5.35
CA GLN A 29 -7.78 -10.35 5.63
C GLN A 29 -6.36 -10.47 5.07
N THR A 30 -6.13 -10.06 3.82
CA THR A 30 -4.79 -10.04 3.22
C THR A 30 -3.84 -9.17 4.05
N PHE A 31 -4.27 -7.96 4.41
CA PHE A 31 -3.45 -7.06 5.21
C PHE A 31 -3.14 -7.62 6.59
N LEU A 32 -4.13 -8.18 7.29
CA LEU A 32 -3.91 -8.82 8.59
C LEU A 32 -2.99 -10.05 8.50
N ASN A 33 -3.05 -10.81 7.41
CA ASN A 33 -2.14 -11.92 7.18
C ASN A 33 -0.69 -11.46 6.96
N ASP A 34 -0.46 -10.36 6.23
CA ASP A 34 0.88 -9.78 6.05
C ASP A 34 1.47 -9.27 7.37
N LEU A 35 0.62 -8.73 8.25
CA LEU A 35 1.03 -8.22 9.56
C LEU A 35 1.41 -9.33 10.56
N LEU A 36 1.06 -10.59 10.27
CA LEU A 36 1.20 -11.71 11.18
C LEU A 36 2.16 -12.78 10.64
N ILE A 37 2.98 -13.32 11.54
CA ILE A 37 3.74 -14.55 11.30
C ILE A 37 2.85 -15.81 11.56
N LEU A 38 1.62 -15.64 12.06
CA LEU A 38 0.70 -16.74 12.39
C LEU A 38 -0.60 -16.69 11.57
N ARG A 39 -0.96 -17.85 11.01
CA ARG A 39 -2.18 -18.10 10.22
C ARG A 39 -3.42 -18.16 11.13
N ASP A 40 -4.58 -17.88 10.54
CA ASP A 40 -5.95 -18.09 11.09
C ASP A 40 -6.60 -16.95 11.90
N MET A 41 -6.58 -15.72 11.38
CA MET A 41 -7.51 -14.68 11.85
C MET A 41 -8.86 -14.81 11.15
N ASN A 42 -9.89 -15.21 11.90
CA ASN A 42 -11.27 -15.20 11.42
C ASN A 42 -11.82 -13.76 11.53
N VAL A 43 -11.62 -12.96 10.48
CA VAL A 43 -12.22 -11.62 10.36
C VAL A 43 -13.72 -11.80 10.15
N LYS A 44 -14.51 -11.46 11.16
CA LYS A 44 -15.97 -11.73 11.16
C LYS A 44 -16.73 -10.85 10.19
N ASP A 45 -16.33 -9.58 10.13
CA ASP A 45 -16.94 -8.52 9.35
C ASP A 45 -15.95 -7.34 9.21
N VAL A 46 -16.36 -6.31 8.46
CA VAL A 46 -15.48 -5.17 8.13
C VAL A 46 -15.06 -4.37 9.36
N ASP A 47 -15.97 -4.16 10.31
CA ASP A 47 -15.70 -3.36 11.51
C ASP A 47 -14.78 -4.12 12.48
N ASN A 48 -14.98 -5.44 12.57
CA ASN A 48 -14.05 -6.33 13.25
C ASN A 48 -12.66 -6.28 12.61
N GLY A 49 -12.58 -6.27 11.27
CA GLY A 49 -11.32 -6.11 10.54
C GLY A 49 -10.61 -4.79 10.84
N ILE A 50 -11.34 -3.66 10.87
CA ILE A 50 -10.83 -2.34 11.25
C ILE A 50 -10.20 -2.40 12.66
N LEU A 51 -10.94 -2.94 13.63
CA LEU A 51 -10.48 -3.01 15.02
C LEU A 51 -9.24 -3.90 15.15
N MET A 52 -9.22 -5.04 14.46
CA MET A 52 -8.07 -5.94 14.44
C MET A 52 -6.83 -5.25 13.86
N ILE A 53 -6.96 -4.59 12.71
CA ILE A 53 -5.85 -3.86 12.08
C ILE A 53 -5.33 -2.80 13.04
N LYS A 54 -6.22 -1.95 13.57
CA LYS A 54 -5.85 -0.90 14.53
C LYS A 54 -5.07 -1.48 15.72
N ASN A 55 -5.58 -2.52 16.35
CA ASN A 55 -4.96 -3.12 17.54
C ASN A 55 -3.59 -3.75 17.22
N ARG A 56 -3.42 -4.32 16.03
CA ARG A 56 -2.14 -4.93 15.62
C ARG A 56 -1.09 -3.89 15.28
N LEU A 57 -1.50 -2.77 14.71
CA LEU A 57 -0.61 -1.69 14.28
C LEU A 57 -0.31 -0.68 15.38
N HIS A 58 -1.13 -0.67 16.43
CA HIS A 58 -1.00 0.26 17.54
C HIS A 58 0.43 0.24 18.12
N HIS A 59 1.04 1.42 18.17
CA HIS A 59 2.43 1.64 18.59
C HIS A 59 3.53 0.95 17.75
N LYS A 60 3.18 0.31 16.62
CA LYS A 60 4.17 -0.32 15.73
C LYS A 60 4.67 0.66 14.67
N LYS A 61 5.98 0.71 14.47
CA LYS A 61 6.57 1.46 13.37
C LYS A 61 6.43 0.68 12.07
N ILE A 62 5.55 1.11 11.17
CA ILE A 62 5.19 0.35 9.96
C ILE A 62 5.63 0.99 8.65
N LEU A 63 5.82 0.18 7.62
CA LEU A 63 5.85 0.63 6.22
C LEU A 63 4.73 -0.06 5.44
N LEU A 64 3.69 0.70 5.08
CA LEU A 64 2.56 0.19 4.29
C LEU A 64 2.56 0.84 2.92
N VAL A 65 2.35 0.05 1.87
CA VAL A 65 2.11 0.54 0.52
C VAL A 65 0.75 0.03 0.03
N LEU A 66 -0.13 0.95 -0.33
CA LEU A 66 -1.45 0.68 -0.90
C LEU A 66 -1.46 1.06 -2.38
N ASP A 67 -1.73 0.10 -3.27
CA ASP A 67 -1.71 0.32 -4.71
C ASP A 67 -3.09 0.41 -5.35
N ASP A 68 -3.23 1.26 -6.36
CA ASP A 68 -4.46 1.47 -7.12
C ASP A 68 -5.69 1.75 -6.24
N VAL A 69 -5.55 2.64 -5.25
CA VAL A 69 -6.68 3.11 -4.42
C VAL A 69 -7.49 4.12 -5.22
N ASN A 70 -8.81 3.94 -5.29
CA ASN A 70 -9.71 4.84 -6.02
C ASN A 70 -10.87 5.40 -5.19
N GLU A 71 -11.06 4.94 -3.95
CA GLU A 71 -12.14 5.41 -3.09
C GLU A 71 -11.66 5.69 -1.66
N LEU A 72 -12.13 6.79 -1.07
CA LEU A 72 -11.83 7.13 0.33
C LEU A 72 -12.32 6.05 1.31
N GLY A 73 -13.43 5.38 0.97
CA GLY A 73 -13.97 4.28 1.76
C GLY A 73 -13.00 3.10 1.91
N GLN A 74 -12.15 2.85 0.91
CA GLN A 74 -11.11 1.81 0.99
C GLN A 74 -10.04 2.20 2.03
N LEU A 75 -9.57 3.45 1.98
CA LEU A 75 -8.61 3.97 2.95
C LEU A 75 -9.18 3.93 4.37
N ASN A 76 -10.41 4.37 4.58
CA ASN A 76 -11.02 4.41 5.91
C ASN A 76 -11.17 3.02 6.54
N LYS A 77 -11.26 1.96 5.73
CA LYS A 77 -11.42 0.58 6.19
C LYS A 77 -10.10 -0.18 6.35
N LEU A 78 -9.01 0.32 5.76
CA LEU A 78 -7.67 -0.26 5.85
C LEU A 78 -6.76 0.54 6.80
N VAL A 79 -6.81 1.87 6.75
CA VAL A 79 -5.94 2.80 7.49
C VAL A 79 -6.66 4.13 7.76
N ALA A 80 -7.50 4.15 8.80
CA ALA A 80 -8.42 5.28 9.06
C ALA A 80 -7.76 6.52 9.68
N GLU A 81 -6.75 6.38 10.53
CA GLU A 81 -6.19 7.51 11.31
C GLU A 81 -4.69 7.33 11.56
N HIS A 82 -3.96 8.44 11.67
CA HIS A 82 -2.52 8.42 11.98
C HIS A 82 -2.21 7.79 13.35
N ASN A 83 -3.14 7.86 14.30
CA ASN A 83 -2.99 7.29 15.64
C ASN A 83 -3.09 5.74 15.66
N TRP A 84 -3.33 5.09 14.52
CA TRP A 84 -3.29 3.64 14.42
C TRP A 84 -1.86 3.09 14.45
N PHE A 85 -0.84 3.93 14.24
CA PHE A 85 0.54 3.49 14.06
C PHE A 85 1.48 4.12 15.11
N GLY A 86 2.64 3.49 15.30
CA GLY A 86 3.72 4.04 16.11
C GLY A 86 4.48 5.17 15.40
N PRO A 87 5.23 6.01 16.15
CA PRO A 87 6.06 7.06 15.58
C PRO A 87 7.05 6.57 14.52
N GLY A 88 7.25 7.36 13.47
CA GLY A 88 8.15 7.03 12.37
C GLY A 88 7.58 6.04 11.34
N SER A 89 6.31 5.67 11.46
CA SER A 89 5.59 4.90 10.44
C SER A 89 5.44 5.67 9.14
N ARG A 90 5.29 4.94 8.03
CA ARG A 90 5.05 5.49 6.69
C ARG A 90 3.96 4.69 5.98
N VAL A 91 2.96 5.40 5.46
CA VAL A 91 1.94 4.85 4.57
C VAL A 91 2.09 5.53 3.21
N ILE A 92 2.28 4.75 2.16
CA ILE A 92 2.40 5.23 0.79
C ILE A 92 1.15 4.80 0.04
N ILE A 93 0.44 5.76 -0.53
CA ILE A 93 -0.78 5.52 -1.31
C ILE A 93 -0.47 5.83 -2.76
N LYS A 94 -0.59 4.83 -3.62
CA LYS A 94 -0.58 5.02 -5.07
C LYS A 94 -2.02 5.10 -5.57
N THR A 95 -2.32 6.20 -6.25
CA THR A 95 -3.63 6.46 -6.82
C THR A 95 -3.47 7.25 -8.12
N ARG A 96 -4.48 7.17 -8.98
CA ARG A 96 -4.62 8.01 -10.17
C ARG A 96 -5.50 9.24 -9.92
N ASP A 97 -6.11 9.32 -8.74
CA ASP A 97 -6.97 10.44 -8.35
C ASP A 97 -6.33 11.25 -7.22
N VAL A 98 -5.73 12.38 -7.57
CA VAL A 98 -5.11 13.29 -6.60
C VAL A 98 -6.13 13.87 -5.60
N HIS A 99 -7.41 14.00 -5.98
CA HIS A 99 -8.44 14.56 -5.10
C HIS A 99 -8.69 13.67 -3.88
N LEU A 100 -8.50 12.36 -4.03
CA LEU A 100 -8.57 11.40 -2.93
C LEU A 100 -7.51 11.71 -1.86
N LEU A 101 -6.27 12.03 -2.28
CA LEU A 101 -5.17 12.39 -1.37
C LEU A 101 -5.43 13.73 -0.69
N MET A 102 -5.93 14.73 -1.44
CA MET A 102 -6.28 16.05 -0.90
C MET A 102 -7.40 15.95 0.15
N THR A 103 -8.44 15.17 -0.15
CA THR A 103 -9.58 14.94 0.75
C THR A 103 -9.13 14.22 2.02
N ARG A 104 -8.23 13.25 1.87
CA ARG A 104 -7.65 12.50 2.99
C ARG A 104 -6.72 13.34 3.86
N LYS A 105 -6.20 14.47 3.34
CA LYS A 105 -5.22 15.36 3.99
C LYS A 105 -3.92 14.63 4.35
N VAL A 106 -3.31 13.97 3.35
CA VAL A 106 -2.02 13.29 3.52
C VAL A 106 -0.88 14.28 3.79
N ASP A 107 0.20 13.79 4.40
CA ASP A 107 1.37 14.61 4.76
C ASP A 107 2.18 15.12 3.55
N GLY A 108 2.05 14.47 2.39
CA GLY A 108 2.73 14.85 1.17
C GLY A 108 2.17 14.13 -0.05
N ILE A 109 2.26 14.80 -1.21
CA ILE A 109 1.85 14.26 -2.51
C ILE A 109 3.07 14.32 -3.43
N TYR A 110 3.37 13.22 -4.08
CA TYR A 110 4.41 13.12 -5.10
C TYR A 110 3.76 12.70 -6.42
N GLU A 111 3.81 13.58 -7.41
CA GLU A 111 3.38 13.27 -8.77
C GLU A 111 4.49 12.54 -9.50
N ILE A 112 4.18 11.36 -10.03
CA ILE A 112 5.15 10.57 -10.80
C ILE A 112 5.15 11.11 -12.23
N GLU A 113 6.31 11.61 -12.67
CA GLU A 113 6.52 11.99 -14.05
C GLU A 113 6.65 10.76 -14.95
N GLY A 114 6.21 10.90 -16.20
CA GLY A 114 6.46 9.89 -17.22
C GLY A 114 7.95 9.75 -17.49
N LEU A 115 8.37 8.56 -17.94
CA LEU A 115 9.74 8.36 -18.38
C LEU A 115 10.06 9.30 -19.55
N SER A 116 11.25 9.90 -19.53
CA SER A 116 11.81 10.57 -20.70
C SER A 116 11.95 9.59 -21.86
N TYR A 117 12.16 10.11 -23.07
CA TYR A 117 12.35 9.27 -24.25
C TYR A 117 13.48 8.25 -24.05
N ASP A 118 14.63 8.69 -23.53
CA ASP A 118 15.79 7.82 -23.33
C ASP A 118 15.53 6.75 -22.27
N GLU A 119 14.87 7.10 -21.17
CA GLU A 119 14.48 6.13 -20.13
C GLU A 119 13.45 5.12 -20.66
N ALA A 120 12.45 5.58 -21.41
CA ALA A 120 11.44 4.73 -22.03
C ALA A 120 12.07 3.80 -23.08
N PHE A 121 12.96 4.31 -23.92
CA PHE A 121 13.70 3.54 -24.92
C PHE A 121 14.60 2.51 -24.24
N HIS A 122 15.32 2.88 -23.18
CA HIS A 122 16.15 1.95 -22.43
C HIS A 122 15.29 0.87 -21.74
N LEU A 123 14.18 1.24 -21.09
CA LEU A 123 13.26 0.29 -20.49
C LEU A 123 12.72 -0.69 -21.53
N PHE A 124 12.24 -0.19 -22.67
CA PHE A 124 11.77 -1.00 -23.79
C PHE A 124 12.83 -2.00 -24.24
N ASN A 125 14.06 -1.54 -24.51
CA ASN A 125 15.14 -2.43 -24.95
C ASN A 125 15.50 -3.48 -23.91
N SER A 126 15.53 -3.11 -22.62
CA SER A 126 15.81 -4.05 -21.53
C SER A 126 14.76 -5.16 -21.43
N LYS A 127 13.48 -4.83 -21.68
CA LYS A 127 12.35 -5.77 -21.53
C LYS A 127 12.13 -6.61 -22.79
N ALA A 128 12.28 -6.01 -23.96
CA ALA A 128 12.05 -6.67 -25.25
C ALA A 128 13.25 -7.52 -25.69
N PHE A 129 14.48 -7.09 -25.36
CA PHE A 129 15.69 -7.68 -25.91
C PHE A 129 16.69 -8.20 -24.86
N SER A 130 16.37 -8.15 -23.57
CA SER A 130 17.22 -8.66 -22.46
C SER A 130 18.68 -8.17 -22.52
N ILE A 131 18.91 -6.98 -23.07
CA ILE A 131 20.25 -6.42 -23.23
C ILE A 131 20.71 -5.96 -21.84
N LEU A 132 21.61 -6.72 -21.21
CA LEU A 132 22.36 -6.23 -20.05
C LEU A 132 23.14 -4.98 -20.49
N PRO A 133 23.09 -3.87 -19.73
CA PRO A 133 23.88 -2.70 -20.08
C PRO A 133 25.35 -3.11 -20.10
N LYS A 134 25.97 -3.04 -21.28
CA LYS A 134 27.43 -3.00 -21.39
C LYS A 134 27.84 -1.68 -20.77
N ILE A 135 28.35 -1.75 -19.53
CA ILE A 135 29.12 -0.69 -18.92
C ILE A 135 30.32 -0.45 -19.85
N ILE A 136 30.41 0.75 -20.41
CA ILE A 136 31.63 1.32 -20.99
C ILE A 136 31.88 2.63 -20.25
#